data_AF-A0A3M1X9U8-F1
#
_entry.id   AF-A0A3M1X9U8-F1
#
_cell.length_a   1.000
_cell.length_b   1.000
_cell.length_c   1.000
_cell.angle_alpha   90.00
_cell.angle_beta   90.00
_cell.angle_gamma   90.00
#
_symmetry.space_group_name_H-M   'P 1'
#
loop_
_entity.id
_entity.type
_entity.pdbx_description
1 polymer ?
#
loop_
_entity_poly.entity_id
_entity_poly.type
_entity_poly.pdbx_seq_one_letter_code
_entity_poly.pdbx_strand_id
1 'polypeptide(L)' 'MKSIFRTGIYLLVLVPGILFAQAPRQLSYQGMLTDAEGNPVDGTRNMTFRIYDADVGGNELWEESHEMVV' A
#
# COMPACT_ATOMS: atom_id res chain seq x y z
N MET A 1 24.77 38.85 8.05
CA MET A 1 23.75 38.83 6.97
C MET A 1 23.90 37.66 6.00
N LYS A 2 25.10 37.33 5.50
CA LYS A 2 25.32 36.23 4.54
C LYS A 2 25.00 34.81 5.09
N SER A 3 25.16 34.57 6.40
CA SER A 3 24.85 33.28 7.06
C SER A 3 23.36 33.03 7.27
N ILE A 4 22.58 34.08 7.53
CA ILE A 4 21.12 34.01 7.67
C ILE A 4 20.47 33.67 6.34
N PHE A 5 20.98 34.25 5.25
CA PHE A 5 20.51 33.95 3.89
C PHE A 5 20.78 32.50 3.48
N ARG A 6 21.94 31.95 3.83
CA ARG A 6 22.29 30.53 3.58
C ARG A 6 21.41 29.59 4.40
N THR A 7 21.18 29.89 5.67
CA THR A 7 20.33 29.09 6.55
C THR A 7 18.87 29.11 6.08
N GLY A 8 18.38 30.26 5.61
CA GLY A 8 17.05 30.39 5.01
C GLY A 8 16.88 29.55 3.74
N ILE A 9 17.92 29.43 2.91
CA ILE A 9 17.92 28.55 1.73
C ILE A 9 17.88 27.07 2.10
N TYR A 10 18.62 26.65 3.14
CA TYR A 10 18.55 25.27 3.63
C TYR A 10 17.16 24.94 4.21
N LEU A 11 16.54 25.88 4.93
CA LEU A 11 15.17 25.75 5.44
C LEU A 11 14.13 25.70 4.31
N LEU A 12 14.29 26.51 3.27
CA LEU A 12 13.38 26.53 2.11
C LEU A 12 13.36 25.20 1.36
N VAL A 13 14.49 24.49 1.30
CA VAL A 13 14.61 23.20 0.60
C VAL A 13 14.17 22.02 1.47
N LEU A 14 14.34 22.09 2.80
CA LEU A 14 14.00 20.96 3.69
C LEU A 14 12.50 20.83 3.99
N VAL A 15 11.77 21.94 4.09
CA VAL A 15 10.35 21.95 4.51
C VAL A 15 9.40 21.24 3.52
N PRO A 16 9.51 21.39 2.19
CA PRO A 16 8.56 20.75 1.27
C PRO A 16 8.68 19.22 1.20
N GLY A 17 9.83 18.63 1.55
CA GLY A 17 10.00 17.17 1.54
C GLY A 17 9.11 16.41 2.52
N ILE A 18 8.72 17.06 3.62
CA ILE A 18 7.87 16.47 4.66
C ILE A 18 6.39 16.42 4.22
N LEU A 19 5.95 17.35 3.37
CA LEU A 19 4.55 17.45 2.94
C LEU A 19 4.15 16.42 1.88
N PHE A 20 5.12 15.82 1.18
CA PHE A 20 4.87 14.81 0.14
C PHE A 20 5.14 13.37 0.59
N ALA A 21 5.49 13.14 1.86
CA ALA A 21 5.80 11.83 2.42
C ALA A 21 4.53 11.04 2.82
N GLN A 22 3.57 10.90 1.91
CA GLN A 22 2.39 10.05 2.14
C GLN A 22 2.75 8.57 1.93
N ALA A 23 2.35 7.71 2.86
CA ALA A 23 2.45 6.27 2.67
C ALA A 23 1.57 5.84 1.48
N PRO A 24 2.01 4.87 0.67
CA PRO A 24 1.18 4.31 -0.40
C PRO A 24 -0.15 3.82 0.18
N ARG A 25 -1.26 4.27 -0.40
CA ARG A 25 -2.61 3.85 0.01
C ARG A 25 -3.07 2.57 -0.68
N GLN A 26 -2.24 2.04 -1.57
CA GLN A 26 -2.50 0.82 -2.34
C GLN A 26 -1.42 -0.21 -2.03
N LEU A 27 -1.85 -1.45 -1.86
CA LEU A 27 -0.98 -2.60 -1.72
C LEU A 27 -0.90 -3.32 -3.07
N SER A 28 0.29 -3.44 -3.64
CA SER A 28 0.50 -4.30 -4.82
C SER A 28 0.72 -5.73 -4.35
N TYR A 29 -0.07 -6.66 -4.88
CA TYR A 29 0.04 -8.09 -4.60
C TYR A 29 0.09 -8.89 -5.91
N GLN A 30 0.96 -9.90 -5.97
CA GLN A 30 1.11 -10.80 -7.12
C GLN A 30 1.12 -12.24 -6.62
N GLY A 31 0.44 -13.13 -7.35
CA GLY A 31 0.37 -14.56 -7.02
C GLY A 31 -0.32 -15.35 -8.12
N MET A 32 -0.28 -16.67 -8.01
CA MET A 32 -1.01 -17.60 -8.88
C MET A 32 -2.02 -18.36 -8.04
N LEU A 33 -3.27 -18.40 -8.49
CA LEU A 33 -4.30 -19.21 -7.84
C LEU A 33 -4.19 -20.64 -8.37
N THR A 34 -4.06 -21.61 -7.48
CA THR A 34 -4.01 -23.04 -7.84
C THR A 34 -5.14 -23.81 -7.16
N ASP A 35 -5.56 -24.91 -7.78
CA ASP A 35 -6.48 -25.88 -7.17
C ASP A 35 -5.75 -26.79 -6.15
N ALA A 36 -6.48 -27.76 -5.59
CA ALA A 36 -5.93 -28.68 -4.58
C ALA A 36 -4.86 -29.62 -5.17
N GLU A 37 -4.91 -29.86 -6.48
CA GLU A 37 -3.99 -30.68 -7.25
C GLU A 37 -2.76 -29.89 -7.73
N GLY A 38 -2.74 -28.57 -7.52
CA GLY A 38 -1.65 -27.66 -7.88
C GLY A 38 -1.73 -27.10 -9.30
N ASN A 39 -2.82 -27.32 -10.03
CA ASN A 39 -3.01 -26.75 -11.36
C ASN A 39 -3.42 -25.27 -11.26
N PRO A 40 -2.96 -24.40 -12.17
CA PRO A 40 -3.46 -23.03 -12.25
C PRO A 40 -4.96 -22.99 -12.47
N VAL A 41 -5.64 -22.10 -11.74
CA VAL A 41 -7.05 -21.83 -11.93
C VAL A 41 -7.20 -20.72 -12.96
N ASP A 42 -7.85 -21.03 -14.08
CA ASP A 42 -8.13 -20.06 -15.14
C ASP A 42 -9.48 -19.34 -14.96
N GLY A 43 -9.53 -18.10 -15.44
CA GLY A 43 -10.76 -17.34 -15.69
C GLY A 43 -11.02 -16.23 -14.66
N THR A 44 -12.20 -15.62 -14.72
CA THR A 44 -12.51 -14.50 -13.82
C THR A 44 -12.93 -14.99 -12.43
N ARG A 45 -12.30 -14.43 -11.39
CA ARG A 45 -12.56 -14.72 -9.98
C ARG A 45 -12.63 -13.43 -9.16
N ASN A 46 -13.59 -13.36 -8.25
CA ASN A 46 -13.66 -12.28 -7.27
C ASN A 46 -12.72 -12.60 -6.11
N MET A 47 -11.78 -11.70 -5.85
CA MET A 47 -10.88 -11.75 -4.70
C MET A 47 -11.18 -10.60 -3.75
N THR A 48 -11.33 -10.91 -2.47
CA THR A 48 -11.52 -9.90 -1.41
C THR A 48 -10.35 -9.93 -0.45
N PHE A 49 -9.71 -8.77 -0.27
CA PHE A 49 -8.60 -8.56 0.64
C PHE A 49 -9.09 -7.85 1.89
N ARG A 50 -8.61 -8.26 3.06
CA ARG A 50 -8.99 -7.68 4.36
C ARG A 50 -7.77 -7.49 5.25
N ILE A 51 -7.79 -6.43 6.06
CA ILE A 51 -6.78 -6.16 7.08
C ILE A 51 -7.45 -6.15 8.44
N TYR A 52 -6.88 -6.87 9.40
CA TYR A 52 -7.34 -6.95 10.78
C TYR A 52 -6.31 -6.37 11.75
N ASP A 53 -6.75 -5.96 12.94
CA ASP A 53 -5.88 -5.44 14.01
C ASP A 53 -5.24 -6.51 14.91
N ALA A 54 -5.68 -7.78 14.80
CA ALA A 54 -5.15 -8.91 15.54
C ALA A 54 -5.19 -10.21 14.70
N ASP A 55 -4.39 -11.19 15.12
CA ASP A 55 -4.26 -12.50 14.48
C ASP A 55 -5.47 -13.41 14.73
N VAL A 56 -6.09 -13.33 15.91
CA VAL A 56 -7.30 -14.07 16.28
C VAL A 56 -8.29 -13.14 16.98
N GLY A 57 -9.52 -13.05 16.45
CA GLY A 57 -10.60 -12.28 17.06
C GLY A 57 -10.49 -10.75 16.91
N GLY A 58 -9.64 -10.26 16.00
CA GLY A 58 -9.48 -8.83 15.71
C GLY A 58 -10.65 -8.20 14.96
N ASN A 59 -10.64 -6.87 14.89
CA ASN A 59 -11.59 -6.08 14.10
C ASN A 59 -11.08 -5.88 12.68
N GLU A 60 -11.99 -5.91 11.70
CA GLU A 60 -11.68 -5.53 10.33
C GLU A 60 -11.42 -4.02 10.27
N LEU A 61 -10.25 -3.63 9.77
CA LEU A 61 -9.85 -2.24 9.58
C LEU A 61 -10.08 -1.75 8.15
N TRP A 62 -10.08 -2.68 7.19
CA TRP A 62 -10.14 -2.38 5.76
C TRP A 62 -10.55 -3.61 4.95
N GLU A 63 -11.29 -3.37 3.87
CA GLU A 63 -11.70 -4.36 2.88
C GLU A 63 -11.64 -3.76 1.47
N GLU A 64 -11.23 -4.56 0.50
CA GLU A 64 -11.35 -4.26 -0.93
C GLU A 64 -11.65 -5.53 -1.73
N SER A 65 -12.51 -5.39 -2.74
CA SER A 65 -12.89 -6.49 -3.63
C SER A 65 -12.49 -6.17 -5.08
N HIS A 66 -11.82 -7.12 -5.72
CA HIS A 66 -11.38 -7.04 -7.11
C HIS A 66 -11.94 -8.21 -7.91
N GLU A 67 -12.43 -7.92 -9.10
CA GLU A 67 -12.68 -8.94 -10.12
C GLU A 67 -11.35 -9.16 -10.87
N MET A 68 -10.69 -10.29 -10.59
CA MET A 68 -9.39 -10.61 -11.15
C MET A 68 -9.51 -11.64 -12.27
N VAL A 69 -8.77 -11.42 -13.34
CA VAL A 69 -8.52 -12.45 -14.34
C VAL A 69 -7.26 -13.18 -13.88
N VAL A 70 -7.44 -14.42 -13.44
CA VAL A 70 -6.35 -15.34 -13.09
C VAL A 70 -5.94 -16.17 -14.29
#